data_AF-A0A2A2VA75-F1
#
_entry.id   AF-A0A2A2VA75-F1
#
_cell.length_a   1.000
_cell.length_b   1.000
_cell.length_c   1.000
_cell.angle_alpha   90.00
_cell.angle_beta   90.00
_cell.angle_gamma   90.00
#
_symmetry.space_group_name_H-M   'P 1'
#
loop_
_entity.id
_entity.type
_entity.pdbx_description
1 polymer ?
#
loop_
_entity_poly.entity_id
_entity_poly.type
_entity_poly.pdbx_seq_one_letter_code
_entity_poly.pdbx_strand_id
1 'polypeptide(L)'
;MNSPSGADESPTGSGAAKNAAQWRADIASLVFPVPEHGAICAVHRGAFRTLLGAEPVPEACLSYFERHADSLRAAARAKILRKGIPVGTNLHLTSRDIARKLLEADQIECGER
;
A
#
# COMPACT_ATOMS: atom_id res chain seq x y z
N MET A 1 25.33 47.43 -6.31
CA MET A 1 24.01 47.04 -5.75
C MET A 1 23.74 45.59 -6.11
N ASN A 2 23.06 44.91 -5.18
CA ASN A 2 23.00 43.46 -4.98
C ASN A 2 22.01 42.73 -5.91
N SER A 3 22.14 41.40 -5.91
CA SER A 3 21.13 40.35 -6.23
C SER A 3 21.28 39.59 -7.56
N PRO A 4 21.68 38.30 -7.50
CA PRO A 4 21.42 37.30 -8.53
C PRO A 4 20.04 36.67 -8.29
N SER A 5 19.23 36.49 -9.35
CA SER A 5 17.98 35.73 -9.26
C SER A 5 18.24 34.30 -9.74
N GLY A 6 18.44 33.40 -8.78
CA GLY A 6 18.35 31.97 -9.00
C GLY A 6 16.90 31.53 -9.12
N ALA A 7 16.66 30.56 -10.00
CA ALA A 7 15.58 29.59 -9.92
C ALA A 7 15.97 28.42 -10.83
N ASP A 8 17.01 27.68 -10.43
CA ASP A 8 17.12 26.27 -10.75
C ASP A 8 16.26 25.54 -9.72
N GLU A 9 15.04 25.18 -10.10
CA GLU A 9 14.24 24.22 -9.34
C GLU A 9 13.73 23.17 -10.32
N SER A 10 14.63 22.27 -10.70
CA SER A 10 14.25 20.93 -11.12
C SER A 10 13.99 20.12 -9.86
N PRO A 11 12.76 19.65 -9.57
CA PRO A 11 12.56 18.71 -8.49
C PRO A 11 13.11 17.34 -8.92
N THR A 12 14.40 17.16 -8.67
CA THR A 12 15.10 15.87 -8.69
C THR A 12 14.60 15.07 -7.49
N GLY A 13 13.52 14.31 -7.69
CA GLY A 13 12.88 13.56 -6.60
C GLY A 13 12.06 12.38 -7.10
N SER A 14 12.63 11.50 -7.92
CA SER A 14 11.93 10.29 -8.39
C SER A 14 12.85 9.07 -8.42
N GLY A 15 13.64 8.89 -7.36
CA GLY A 15 14.39 7.66 -7.09
C GLY A 15 13.73 6.73 -6.06
N ALA A 16 12.95 7.28 -5.12
CA ALA A 16 12.32 6.52 -4.03
C ALA A 16 10.91 5.99 -4.36
N ALA A 17 10.29 6.48 -5.44
CA ALA A 17 8.88 6.26 -5.75
C ALA A 17 8.54 4.89 -6.36
N LYS A 18 9.53 4.10 -6.80
CA LYS A 18 9.24 2.84 -7.52
C LYS A 18 8.61 1.73 -6.65
N ASN A 19 8.63 1.90 -5.33
CA ASN A 19 8.05 0.95 -4.35
C ASN A 19 6.97 1.57 -3.44
N ALA A 20 6.60 2.83 -3.66
CA ALA A 20 5.65 3.53 -2.82
C ALA A 20 4.20 3.19 -3.20
N ALA A 21 3.33 3.16 -2.20
CA ALA A 21 1.89 3.08 -2.44
C ALA A 21 1.38 4.41 -3.02
N GLN A 22 0.44 4.33 -3.95
CA GLN A 22 -0.18 5.49 -4.57
C GLN A 22 -1.70 5.37 -4.51
N TRP A 23 -2.39 6.46 -4.22
CA TRP A 23 -3.84 6.52 -4.39
C TRP A 23 -4.19 6.74 -5.88
N ARG A 24 -5.08 5.91 -6.41
CA ARG A 24 -5.68 6.07 -7.73
C ARG A 24 -7.14 6.46 -7.60
N ALA A 25 -7.42 7.73 -7.91
CA ALA A 25 -8.76 8.29 -7.86
C ALA A 25 -9.72 7.60 -8.86
N ASP A 26 -9.24 7.23 -10.05
CA ASP A 26 -10.06 6.62 -11.12
C ASP A 26 -10.81 5.36 -10.68
N ILE A 27 -10.21 4.61 -9.75
CA ILE A 27 -10.72 3.33 -9.25
C ILE A 27 -10.99 3.35 -7.74
N ALA A 28 -10.85 4.52 -7.11
CA ALA A 28 -10.91 4.72 -5.67
C ALA A 28 -10.13 3.65 -4.88
N SER A 29 -8.87 3.41 -5.28
CA SER A 29 -8.03 2.37 -4.70
C SER A 29 -6.62 2.85 -4.45
N LEU A 30 -6.04 2.36 -3.35
CA LEU A 30 -4.60 2.43 -3.11
C LEU A 30 -3.93 1.29 -3.86
N VAL A 31 -2.93 1.60 -4.69
CA VAL A 31 -2.13 0.61 -5.43
C VAL A 31 -0.70 0.61 -4.91
N PHE A 32 -0.09 -0.56 -4.83
CA PHE A 32 1.32 -0.71 -4.49
C PHE A 32 1.95 -1.88 -5.24
N PRO A 33 3.24 -1.81 -5.59
CA PRO A 33 3.91 -2.89 -6.28
C PRO A 33 4.23 -4.06 -5.33
N VAL A 34 4.19 -5.27 -5.88
CA VAL A 34 4.64 -6.52 -5.26
C VAL A 34 5.83 -7.01 -6.10
N PRO A 35 7.05 -6.49 -5.83
CA PRO A 35 8.19 -6.67 -6.72
C PRO A 35 8.59 -8.14 -6.91
N GLU A 36 8.48 -8.97 -5.88
CA GLU A 36 8.80 -10.41 -5.97
C GLU A 36 7.90 -11.18 -6.94
N HIS A 37 6.72 -10.65 -7.24
CA HIS A 37 5.76 -11.27 -8.15
C HIS A 37 5.59 -10.46 -9.45
N GLY A 38 6.32 -9.35 -9.59
CA GLY A 38 6.18 -8.42 -10.72
C GLY A 38 4.77 -7.86 -10.91
N ALA A 39 3.95 -7.79 -9.85
CA ALA A 39 2.52 -7.47 -9.93
C ALA A 39 2.18 -6.16 -9.21
N ILE A 40 1.06 -5.54 -9.58
CA ILE A 40 0.46 -4.44 -8.82
C ILE A 40 -0.69 -4.97 -7.98
N CYS A 41 -0.65 -4.68 -6.69
CA CYS A 41 -1.74 -4.94 -5.76
C CYS A 41 -2.60 -3.69 -5.60
N ALA A 42 -3.92 -3.81 -5.69
CA ALA A 42 -4.86 -2.74 -5.38
C ALA A 42 -5.72 -3.05 -4.16
N VAL A 43 -6.01 -2.02 -3.38
CA VAL A 43 -6.89 -2.07 -2.22
C VAL A 43 -7.94 -0.99 -2.38
N HIS A 44 -9.19 -1.40 -2.61
CA HIS A 44 -10.29 -0.46 -2.77
C HIS A 44 -10.62 0.28 -1.47
N ARG A 45 -11.15 1.50 -1.60
CA ARG A 45 -11.69 2.31 -0.49
C ARG A 45 -12.63 1.51 0.41
N GLY A 46 -13.49 0.67 -0.18
CA GLY A 46 -14.44 -0.15 0.57
C GLY A 46 -13.78 -1.16 1.53
N ALA A 47 -12.58 -1.65 1.19
CA ALA A 47 -11.80 -2.49 2.09
C ALA A 47 -11.28 -1.67 3.28
N PHE A 48 -10.71 -0.49 3.03
CA PHE A 48 -10.28 0.43 4.08
C PHE A 48 -11.43 0.89 4.96
N ARG A 49 -12.61 1.18 4.40
CA ARG A 49 -13.81 1.53 5.15
C ARG A 49 -14.17 0.47 6.19
N THR A 50 -14.03 -0.80 5.83
CA THR A 50 -14.27 -1.92 6.76
C THR A 50 -13.21 -1.97 7.86
N LEU A 51 -11.94 -1.71 7.52
CA LEU A 51 -10.83 -1.77 8.46
C LEU A 51 -10.80 -0.56 9.42
N LEU A 52 -11.18 0.61 8.94
CA LEU A 52 -11.16 1.88 9.68
C LEU A 52 -12.49 2.17 10.39
N GLY A 53 -13.58 1.46 10.03
CA GLY A 53 -14.91 1.67 10.61
C GLY A 53 -15.60 2.98 10.19
N ALA A 54 -14.98 3.79 9.33
CA ALA A 54 -15.50 5.05 8.82
C ALA A 54 -15.15 5.24 7.34
N GLU A 55 -15.81 6.17 6.66
CA GLU A 55 -15.53 6.47 5.24
C GLU A 55 -14.14 7.15 5.12
N PRO A 56 -13.13 6.48 4.52
CA PRO A 56 -11.77 7.00 4.58
C PRO A 56 -11.51 7.98 3.44
N VAL A 57 -10.79 9.06 3.72
CA VAL A 57 -10.23 9.93 2.67
C VAL A 57 -8.94 9.30 2.10
N PRO A 58 -8.50 9.67 0.88
CA PRO A 58 -7.30 9.12 0.25
C PRO A 58 -6.06 9.13 1.16
N GLU A 59 -5.86 10.22 1.90
CA GLU A 59 -4.74 10.44 2.82
C GLU A 59 -4.78 9.41 3.96
N ALA A 60 -5.97 9.13 4.51
CA ALA A 60 -6.14 8.12 5.56
C ALA A 60 -5.79 6.71 5.05
N CYS A 61 -6.12 6.39 3.80
CA CYS A 61 -5.73 5.11 3.18
C CYS A 61 -4.21 4.99 3.03
N LEU A 62 -3.54 6.06 2.59
CA LEU A 62 -2.08 6.11 2.45
C LEU A 62 -1.38 5.99 3.81
N SER A 63 -1.78 6.78 4.81
CA SER A 63 -1.21 6.67 6.15
C SER A 63 -1.47 5.31 6.80
N TYR A 64 -2.61 4.68 6.53
CA TYR A 64 -2.88 3.32 6.99
C TYR A 64 -1.95 2.30 6.32
N PHE A 65 -1.71 2.44 5.02
CA PHE A 65 -0.74 1.62 4.32
C PHE A 65 0.66 1.78 4.91
N GLU A 66 1.12 3.00 5.16
CA GLU A 66 2.46 3.24 5.72
C GLU A 66 2.67 2.56 7.08
N ARG A 67 1.66 2.60 7.96
CA ARG A 67 1.71 1.95 9.28
C ARG A 67 1.67 0.43 9.21
N HIS A 68 1.04 -0.14 8.20
CA HIS A 68 0.80 -1.59 8.10
C HIS A 68 1.36 -2.20 6.81
N ALA A 69 2.38 -1.58 6.23
CA ALA A 69 2.87 -1.91 4.89
C ALA A 69 3.26 -3.38 4.78
N ASP A 70 3.88 -3.93 5.82
CA ASP A 70 4.29 -5.32 5.88
C ASP A 70 3.11 -6.28 5.92
N SER A 71 2.07 -5.99 6.71
CA SER A 71 0.85 -6.80 6.75
C SER A 71 0.12 -6.79 5.40
N LEU A 72 0.08 -5.64 4.71
CA LEU A 72 -0.55 -5.52 3.39
C LEU A 72 0.25 -6.26 2.31
N ARG A 73 1.58 -6.16 2.32
CA ARG A 73 2.43 -6.94 1.40
C ARG A 73 2.35 -8.44 1.69
N ALA A 74 2.35 -8.84 2.97
CA ALA A 74 2.17 -10.23 3.37
C ALA A 74 0.79 -10.77 2.95
N ALA A 75 -0.25 -9.94 3.01
CA ALA A 75 -1.59 -10.31 2.55
C ALA A 75 -1.61 -10.54 1.03
N ALA A 76 -0.92 -9.69 0.27
CA ALA A 76 -0.76 -9.86 -1.18
C ALA A 76 -0.06 -11.19 -1.50
N ARG A 77 1.08 -11.47 -0.88
CA ARG A 77 1.82 -12.73 -1.06
C ARG A 77 0.97 -13.95 -0.69
N ALA A 78 0.30 -13.91 0.47
CA ALA A 78 -0.56 -15.00 0.92
C ALA A 78 -1.72 -15.24 -0.06
N LYS A 79 -2.28 -14.18 -0.65
CA LYS A 79 -3.33 -14.29 -1.67
C LYS A 79 -2.78 -14.93 -2.95
N ILE A 80 -1.61 -14.50 -3.41
CA ILE A 80 -0.93 -15.08 -4.60
C ILE A 80 -0.73 -16.58 -4.41
N LEU A 81 -0.14 -16.99 -3.28
CA LEU A 81 0.10 -18.40 -2.96
C LEU A 81 -1.21 -19.19 -2.87
N ARG A 82 -2.23 -18.65 -2.18
CA ARG A 82 -3.53 -19.32 -1.99
C ARG A 82 -4.31 -19.52 -3.29
N LYS A 83 -4.18 -18.58 -4.23
CA LYS A 83 -4.95 -18.56 -5.48
C LYS A 83 -4.14 -19.01 -6.70
N GLY A 84 -2.84 -19.25 -6.55
CA GLY A 84 -1.95 -19.58 -7.67
C GLY A 84 -1.91 -18.47 -8.72
N ILE A 85 -1.88 -17.20 -8.30
CA ILE A 85 -1.92 -16.05 -9.22
C ILE A 85 -0.63 -16.07 -10.06
N PRO A 86 -0.70 -16.04 -11.40
CA PRO A 86 0.50 -16.04 -12.25
C PRO A 86 1.37 -14.80 -12.04
N VAL A 87 2.67 -14.92 -12.26
CA VAL A 87 3.62 -13.78 -12.21
C VAL A 87 3.18 -12.68 -13.16
N GLY A 88 3.32 -11.43 -12.73
CA GLY A 88 2.89 -10.26 -13.52
C GLY A 88 1.38 -10.01 -13.51
N THR A 89 0.57 -10.86 -12.87
CA THR A 89 -0.87 -10.66 -12.81
C THR A 89 -1.26 -9.78 -11.62
N ASN A 90 -1.95 -8.68 -11.90
CA ASN A 90 -2.44 -7.75 -10.91
C ASN A 90 -3.48 -8.42 -9.98
N LEU A 91 -3.55 -7.97 -8.73
CA LEU A 91 -4.40 -8.57 -7.72
C LEU A 91 -5.08 -7.53 -6.85
N HIS A 92 -6.23 -7.88 -6.30
CA HIS A 92 -6.95 -7.03 -5.34
C HIS A 92 -7.00 -7.68 -3.95
N LEU A 93 -6.72 -6.88 -2.92
CA LEU A 93 -6.93 -7.29 -1.53
C LEU A 93 -8.31 -6.87 -1.04
N THR A 94 -8.94 -7.80 -0.32
CA THR A 94 -10.17 -7.53 0.41
C THR A 94 -9.84 -7.14 1.85
N SER A 95 -10.78 -6.51 2.56
CA SER A 95 -10.63 -6.21 3.99
C SER A 95 -10.30 -7.47 4.79
N ARG A 96 -10.87 -8.63 4.43
CA ARG A 96 -10.61 -9.92 5.08
C ARG A 96 -9.19 -10.43 4.87
N ASP A 97 -8.63 -10.27 3.66
CA ASP A 97 -7.24 -10.70 3.39
C ASP A 97 -6.27 -9.86 4.25
N ILE A 98 -6.54 -8.56 4.41
CA ILE A 98 -5.72 -7.63 5.21
C ILE A 98 -5.91 -7.89 6.71
N ALA A 99 -7.16 -7.96 7.19
CA ALA A 99 -7.48 -8.19 8.60
C ALA A 99 -6.85 -9.48 9.14
N ARG A 100 -6.80 -10.54 8.33
CA ARG A 100 -6.11 -11.78 8.71
C ARG A 100 -4.63 -11.54 9.02
N LYS A 101 -3.93 -10.79 8.17
CA LYS A 101 -2.50 -10.51 8.36
C LYS A 101 -2.22 -9.49 9.45
N LEU A 102 -3.14 -8.57 9.68
CA LEU A 102 -3.06 -7.67 10.83
C LEU A 102 -3.18 -8.43 12.16
N LEU A 103 -4.16 -9.35 12.26
CA LEU A 103 -4.32 -10.20 13.45
C LEU A 103 -3.10 -11.11 13.67
N GLU A 104 -2.52 -11.66 12.61
CA GLU A 104 -1.29 -12.46 12.71
C GLU A 104 -0.10 -11.60 13.19
N ALA A 105 0.03 -10.36 12.71
CA ALA A 105 1.09 -9.44 13.14
C ALA A 105 0.94 -9.02 14.61
N ASP A 106 -0.28 -8.70 15.04
CA ASP A 106 -0.60 -8.34 16.44
C ASP A 106 -0.29 -9.49 17.42
N GLN A 107 -0.60 -10.73 17.03
CA GLN A 107 -0.25 -11.92 17.81
C GLN A 107 1.25 -12.16 17.92
N ILE A 108 2.03 -11.76 16.91
CA ILE A 108 3.50 -11.85 16.96
C ILE A 108 4.04 -10.79 17.92
N GLU A 109 3.53 -9.54 17.87
CA GLU A 109 3.96 -8.47 18.77
C GLU A 109 3.63 -8.75 20.26
N CYS A 110 2.54 -9.48 20.53
CA CYS A 110 2.12 -9.78 21.90
C CYS A 110 2.66 -11.14 22.44
N GLY A 111 3.31 -11.94 21.59
CA GLY A 111 3.73 -13.33 21.87
C GLY A 111 5.20 -13.51 22.31
N GLU A 112 6.01 -12.46 22.33
CA GLU A 112 7.36 -12.48 22.92
C GLU A 112 7.36 -11.68 24.24
N ARG A 113 6.95 -12.33 25.34
CA ARG A 113 7.33 -11.92 26.69
C ARG A 113 7.38 -13.06 27.68
#